data_AF-Q12RE3-F1
#
_entry.id   AF-Q12RE3-F1
#
_cell.length_a   1.000
_cell.length_b   1.000
_cell.length_c   1.000
_cell.angle_alpha   90.00
_cell.angle_beta   90.00
_cell.angle_gamma   90.00
#
_symmetry.space_group_name_H-M   'P 1'
#
loop_
_entity.id
_entity.type
_entity.pdbx_description
1 polymer ?
#
loop_
_entity_poly.entity_id
_entity_poly.type
_entity_poly.pdbx_seq_one_letter_code
_entity_poly.pdbx_strand_id
1 'polypeptide(L)'
;MTKEVELKLFFQAQDYDLLVKTLGNLSGLEARPAKVLKNAYFDTPKLQLRHWDMGLRIRGFENGAKEQTIKVRGQVAGGIHSRPEYNSECLNEIPDLGLFPVDIWPNDAQLSKVQRALYCLFETNFERKIWIAKQGSSQIEVALDKGDIIASDKHQALCELELELQSGEQDSLLHLATEIAQQVPVRLGKASKAQRGYRLGGNSALASTEDLKPLPESTASLDAAALADDIGLALENWQVLDELLSAVTDSTAETELWKRLKSNLDVIEQRLEALNWQAVKTAPCWQLLLSEFNRQGRLSEQWHSLAYGQAQLALVSALRN
;
A
#
# COMPACT_ATOMS: atom_id res chain seq x y z
N MET A 1 17.91 5.09 -13.43
CA MET A 1 16.50 4.71 -13.26
C MET A 1 16.46 3.29 -12.77
N THR A 2 15.86 3.05 -11.62
CA THR A 2 15.42 1.71 -11.21
C THR A 2 13.90 1.66 -11.31
N LYS A 3 13.35 0.51 -11.73
CA LYS A 3 11.91 0.25 -11.68
C LYS A 3 11.67 -0.59 -10.43
N GLU A 4 11.11 0.04 -9.41
CA GLU A 4 10.72 -0.63 -8.16
C GLU A 4 9.39 -1.35 -8.42
N VAL A 5 9.30 -2.64 -8.08
CA VAL A 5 8.06 -3.43 -8.09
C VAL A 5 7.85 -4.01 -6.69
N GLU A 6 6.86 -3.49 -5.96
CA GLU A 6 6.62 -3.84 -4.56
C GLU A 6 5.15 -4.21 -4.31
N LEU A 7 4.89 -5.26 -3.53
CA LEU A 7 3.59 -5.51 -2.92
C LEU A 7 3.60 -4.99 -1.49
N LYS A 8 2.61 -4.18 -1.13
CA LYS A 8 2.52 -3.57 0.20
C LYS A 8 1.35 -4.13 0.98
N LEU A 9 1.61 -4.47 2.24
CA LEU A 9 0.64 -4.96 3.19
C LEU A 9 0.65 -4.08 4.45
N PHE A 10 -0.53 -3.77 4.98
CA PHE A 10 -0.70 -3.14 6.29
C PHE A 10 -1.02 -4.19 7.35
N PHE A 11 -0.60 -3.93 8.58
CA PHE A 11 -0.88 -4.77 9.75
C PHE A 11 -1.11 -3.88 10.98
N GLN A 12 -1.73 -4.43 12.03
CA GLN A 12 -1.96 -3.70 13.27
C GLN A 12 -0.71 -3.75 14.15
N ALA A 13 -0.41 -2.69 14.90
CA ALA A 13 0.81 -2.61 15.71
C ALA A 13 0.99 -3.78 16.70
N GLN A 14 -0.12 -4.38 17.17
CA GLN A 14 -0.14 -5.55 18.05
C GLN A 14 0.41 -6.83 17.39
N ASP A 15 0.35 -6.94 16.06
CA ASP A 15 0.77 -8.13 15.30
C ASP A 15 2.26 -8.08 14.93
N TYR A 16 2.98 -7.02 15.33
CA TYR A 16 4.39 -6.83 14.98
C TYR A 16 5.28 -7.99 15.43
N ASP A 17 5.18 -8.41 16.70
CA ASP A 17 6.01 -9.48 17.23
C ASP A 17 5.67 -10.83 16.59
N LEU A 18 4.39 -11.04 16.25
CA LEU A 18 3.94 -12.19 15.48
C LEU A 18 4.57 -12.19 14.08
N LEU A 19 4.60 -11.05 13.39
CA LEU A 19 5.27 -10.91 12.10
C LEU A 19 6.77 -11.21 12.19
N VAL A 20 7.47 -10.63 13.16
CA VAL A 20 8.90 -10.90 13.37
C VAL A 20 9.15 -12.39 13.57
N LYS A 21 8.33 -13.04 14.41
CA LYS A 21 8.43 -14.48 14.66
C LYS A 21 8.13 -15.31 13.40
N THR A 22 7.06 -14.98 12.68
CA THR A 22 6.65 -15.68 11.45
C THR A 22 7.75 -15.56 10.41
N LEU A 23 8.20 -14.35 10.08
CA LEU A 23 9.26 -14.11 9.10
C LEU A 23 10.59 -14.78 9.49
N GLY A 24 10.90 -14.86 10.79
CA GLY A 24 12.08 -15.58 11.29
C GLY A 24 12.00 -17.11 11.18
N ASN A 25 10.79 -17.68 11.08
CA ASN A 25 10.57 -19.14 10.98
C ASN A 25 10.23 -19.60 9.55
N LEU A 26 9.87 -18.69 8.65
CA LEU A 26 9.59 -19.02 7.25
C LEU A 26 10.87 -19.51 6.55
N SER A 27 10.78 -20.68 5.93
CA SER A 27 11.89 -21.29 5.22
C SER A 27 12.28 -20.44 4.01
N GLY A 28 13.58 -20.28 3.76
CA GLY A 28 14.09 -19.54 2.60
C GLY A 28 14.17 -18.02 2.79
N LEU A 29 13.86 -17.50 3.98
CA LEU A 29 14.11 -16.12 4.37
C LEU A 29 15.42 -15.99 5.14
N GLU A 30 16.32 -15.15 4.65
CA GLU A 30 17.59 -14.84 5.30
C GLU A 30 17.56 -13.43 5.90
N ALA A 31 17.68 -13.32 7.23
CA ALA A 31 17.66 -12.03 7.91
C ALA A 31 18.88 -11.17 7.55
N ARG A 32 18.65 -9.86 7.47
CA ARG A 32 19.68 -8.82 7.29
C ARG A 32 19.65 -7.84 8.48
N PRO A 33 20.74 -7.08 8.70
CA PRO A 33 20.76 -6.06 9.74
C PRO A 33 19.59 -5.08 9.58
N ALA A 34 18.88 -4.83 10.68
CA ALA A 34 17.84 -3.82 10.73
C ALA A 34 18.45 -2.42 10.51
N LYS A 35 17.61 -1.48 10.07
CA LYS A 35 18.00 -0.09 9.81
C LYS A 35 17.05 0.86 10.52
N VAL A 36 17.57 1.94 11.09
CA VAL A 36 16.75 3.09 11.49
C VAL A 36 16.72 4.08 10.33
N LEU A 37 15.54 4.35 9.79
CA LEU A 37 15.37 5.21 8.63
C LEU A 37 14.63 6.49 9.02
N LYS A 38 15.28 7.63 8.77
CA LYS A 38 14.70 8.97 8.92
C LYS A 38 14.57 9.60 7.54
N ASN A 39 13.35 9.97 7.18
CA ASN A 39 13.05 10.52 5.86
C ASN A 39 12.32 11.84 6.04
N ALA A 40 12.80 12.90 5.39
CA ALA A 40 12.11 14.18 5.29
C ALA A 40 11.55 14.34 3.87
N TYR A 41 10.26 14.65 3.75
CA TYR A 41 9.58 14.82 2.47
C TYR A 41 9.39 16.29 2.13
N PHE A 42 9.70 16.65 0.88
CA PHE A 42 9.75 18.03 0.41
C PHE A 42 8.76 18.27 -0.72
N ASP A 43 8.13 19.44 -0.69
CA ASP A 43 7.33 20.02 -1.77
C ASP A 43 7.27 21.54 -1.57
N THR A 44 6.56 22.22 -2.43
CA THR A 44 6.24 23.64 -2.37
C THR A 44 4.95 23.88 -1.60
N PRO A 45 4.66 25.12 -1.14
CA PRO A 45 3.40 25.43 -0.46
C PRO A 45 2.15 25.17 -1.31
N LYS A 46 2.31 25.10 -2.64
CA LYS A 46 1.25 24.78 -3.61
C LYS A 46 1.26 23.31 -4.03
N LEU A 47 2.07 22.48 -3.39
CA LEU A 47 2.16 21.03 -3.61
C LEU A 47 2.47 20.67 -5.07
N GLN A 48 3.34 21.46 -5.71
CA GLN A 48 3.67 21.31 -7.12
C GLN A 48 4.15 19.90 -7.49
N LEU A 49 5.00 19.27 -6.67
CA LEU A 49 5.47 17.90 -6.93
C LEU A 49 4.35 16.89 -6.79
N ARG A 50 3.48 17.06 -5.78
CA ARG A 50 2.27 16.24 -5.63
C ARG A 50 1.35 16.33 -6.85
N HIS A 51 1.14 17.52 -7.43
CA HIS A 51 0.34 17.70 -8.65
C HIS A 51 0.97 17.01 -9.87
N TRP A 52 2.27 16.78 -9.86
CA TRP A 52 2.98 15.99 -10.87
C TRP A 52 3.06 14.49 -10.53
N ASP A 53 2.38 14.05 -9.47
CA ASP A 53 2.47 12.69 -8.91
C ASP A 53 3.91 12.26 -8.59
N MET A 54 4.69 13.20 -8.04
CA MET A 54 6.06 12.97 -7.61
C MET A 54 6.19 13.05 -6.10
N GLY A 55 7.00 12.17 -5.53
CA GLY A 55 7.41 12.20 -4.14
C GLY A 55 8.91 12.44 -4.04
N LEU A 56 9.30 13.52 -3.39
CA LEU A 56 10.69 13.89 -3.14
C LEU A 56 11.02 13.76 -1.66
N ARG A 57 12.11 13.07 -1.34
CA ARG A 57 12.61 12.95 0.04
C ARG A 57 14.11 13.11 0.13
N ILE A 58 14.57 13.47 1.31
CA ILE A 58 15.92 13.17 1.80
C ILE A 58 15.82 12.05 2.82
N ARG A 59 16.70 11.06 2.73
CA ARG A 59 16.92 10.02 3.73
C ARG A 59 18.27 10.23 4.40
N GLY A 60 18.27 10.27 5.73
CA GLY A 60 19.48 10.25 6.54
C GLY A 60 19.85 8.84 6.96
N PHE A 61 21.15 8.53 6.95
CA PHE A 61 21.72 7.28 7.44
C PHE A 61 22.53 7.49 8.72
N GLU A 62 22.72 6.43 9.51
CA GLU A 62 23.40 6.49 10.81
C GLU A 62 24.87 6.96 10.72
N ASN A 63 25.52 6.72 9.58
CA ASN A 63 26.89 7.19 9.31
C ASN A 63 26.97 8.67 8.90
N GLY A 64 25.86 9.41 8.93
CA GLY A 64 25.77 10.81 8.54
C GLY A 64 25.63 11.06 7.04
N ALA A 65 25.70 10.02 6.20
CA ALA A 65 25.41 10.14 4.78
C ALA A 65 23.92 10.48 4.56
N LYS A 66 23.64 11.16 3.45
CA LYS A 66 22.28 11.50 3.03
C LYS A 66 22.08 11.15 1.55
N GLU A 67 20.88 10.69 1.24
CA GLU A 67 20.43 10.40 -0.13
C GLU A 67 19.16 11.21 -0.40
N GLN A 68 19.04 11.76 -1.61
CA GLN A 68 17.77 12.26 -2.10
C GLN A 68 17.16 11.30 -3.11
N THR A 69 15.87 11.08 -2.97
CA THR A 69 15.09 10.20 -3.84
C THR A 69 13.95 10.98 -4.45
N ILE A 70 13.77 10.86 -5.77
CA ILE A 70 12.49 11.19 -6.41
C ILE A 70 11.84 9.94 -6.98
N LYS A 71 10.60 9.70 -6.54
CA LYS A 71 9.69 8.68 -7.09
C LYS A 71 8.67 9.41 -7.97
N VAL A 72 8.55 9.02 -9.23
CA VAL A 72 7.61 9.65 -10.17
C VAL A 72 6.35 8.80 -10.36
N ARG A 73 5.39 9.30 -11.14
CA ARG A 73 4.14 8.58 -11.43
C ARG A 73 4.45 7.16 -11.90
N GLY A 74 3.86 6.20 -11.20
CA GLY A 74 3.89 4.78 -11.53
C GLY A 74 2.50 4.22 -11.77
N GLN A 75 2.42 2.90 -11.76
CA GLN A 75 1.18 2.14 -11.81
C GLN A 75 0.96 1.45 -10.46
N VAL A 76 -0.31 1.34 -10.06
CA VAL A 76 -0.72 0.55 -8.89
C VAL A 76 -1.86 -0.36 -9.31
N ALA A 77 -1.69 -1.66 -9.16
CA ALA A 77 -2.72 -2.66 -9.44
C ALA A 77 -2.73 -3.69 -8.30
N GLY A 78 -3.87 -3.84 -7.62
CA GLY A 78 -4.02 -4.86 -6.57
C GLY A 78 -3.00 -4.78 -5.42
N GLY A 79 -2.56 -3.57 -5.04
CA GLY A 79 -1.54 -3.38 -4.00
C GLY A 79 -0.09 -3.57 -4.46
N ILE A 80 0.14 -3.96 -5.73
CA ILE A 80 1.44 -3.96 -6.38
C ILE A 80 1.71 -2.56 -6.93
N HIS A 81 2.78 -1.91 -6.45
CA HIS A 81 3.25 -0.63 -6.91
C HIS A 81 4.41 -0.84 -7.87
N SER A 82 4.35 -0.21 -9.03
CA SER A 82 5.44 -0.20 -10.00
C SER A 82 5.73 1.23 -10.43
N ARG A 83 6.83 1.82 -9.95
CA ARG A 83 7.18 3.22 -10.26
C ARG A 83 8.65 3.41 -10.58
N PRO A 84 9.00 4.32 -11.50
CA PRO A 84 10.37 4.74 -11.67
C PRO A 84 10.87 5.49 -10.44
N GLU A 85 12.10 5.21 -10.06
CA GLU A 85 12.81 5.86 -8.96
C GLU A 85 14.22 6.30 -9.39
N TYR A 86 14.63 7.45 -8.85
CA TYR A 86 15.96 8.01 -9.02
C TYR A 86 16.53 8.41 -7.66
N ASN A 87 17.73 7.90 -7.37
CA ASN A 87 18.46 8.14 -6.14
C ASN A 87 19.77 8.86 -6.47
N SER A 88 20.16 9.82 -5.64
CA SER A 88 21.44 10.51 -5.74
C SER A 88 21.92 10.89 -4.34
N GLU A 89 23.24 10.97 -4.15
CA GLU A 89 23.81 11.48 -2.91
C GLU A 89 23.33 12.92 -2.66
N CYS A 90 23.02 13.24 -1.40
CA CYS A 90 22.55 14.56 -1.01
C CYS A 90 23.54 15.19 -0.03
N LEU A 91 24.16 16.30 -0.42
CA LEU A 91 25.12 17.01 0.43
C LEU A 91 24.47 18.13 1.24
N ASN A 92 23.23 18.49 0.93
CA ASN A 92 22.52 19.65 1.47
C ASN A 92 21.37 19.23 2.42
N GLU A 93 20.75 20.20 3.11
CA GLU A 93 19.54 19.98 3.92
C GLU A 93 18.24 20.07 3.09
N ILE A 94 18.31 20.67 1.90
CA ILE A 94 17.21 20.75 0.93
C ILE A 94 17.62 19.93 -0.29
N PRO A 95 16.70 19.13 -0.87
CA PRO A 95 17.01 18.35 -2.06
C PRO A 95 17.35 19.26 -3.24
N ASP A 96 18.26 18.81 -4.11
CA ASP A 96 18.64 19.50 -5.34
C ASP A 96 17.96 18.81 -6.53
N LEU A 97 16.94 19.48 -7.09
CA LEU A 97 16.17 19.00 -8.24
C LEU A 97 17.04 18.87 -9.50
N GLY A 98 18.14 19.63 -9.60
CA GLY A 98 19.07 19.59 -10.73
C GLY A 98 19.89 18.31 -10.81
N LEU A 99 19.91 17.49 -9.75
CA LEU A 99 20.60 16.20 -9.74
C LEU A 99 19.77 15.06 -10.35
N PHE A 100 18.50 15.31 -10.71
CA PHE A 100 17.67 14.32 -11.38
C PHE A 100 17.61 14.54 -12.90
N PRO A 101 17.39 13.48 -13.71
CA PRO A 101 17.36 13.62 -15.17
C PRO A 101 16.30 14.60 -15.66
N VAL A 102 16.60 15.35 -16.72
CA VAL A 102 15.73 16.44 -17.21
C VAL A 102 14.38 15.93 -17.75
N ASP A 103 14.34 14.71 -18.26
CA ASP A 103 13.19 14.07 -18.91
C ASP A 103 12.14 13.55 -17.94
N ILE A 104 12.42 13.54 -16.63
CA ILE A 104 11.41 13.15 -15.63
C ILE A 104 10.41 14.27 -15.37
N TRP A 105 10.75 15.52 -15.69
CA TRP A 105 9.96 16.70 -15.39
C TRP A 105 8.94 17.00 -16.49
N PRO A 106 7.78 17.60 -16.17
CA PRO A 106 6.90 18.16 -17.19
C PRO A 106 7.62 19.19 -18.06
N ASN A 107 7.28 19.25 -19.35
CA ASN A 107 7.97 20.11 -20.34
C ASN A 107 7.97 21.61 -19.96
N ASP A 108 6.97 22.08 -19.22
CA ASP A 108 6.80 23.47 -18.79
C ASP A 108 7.20 23.70 -17.31
N ALA A 109 7.88 22.73 -16.69
CA ALA A 109 8.29 22.80 -15.29
C ALA A 109 9.28 23.95 -15.04
N GLN A 110 8.86 24.93 -14.22
CA GLN A 110 9.73 26.01 -13.77
C GLN A 110 10.61 25.56 -12.59
N LEU A 111 11.56 24.64 -12.83
CA LEU A 111 12.35 23.98 -11.77
C LEU A 111 13.05 24.96 -10.83
N SER A 112 13.64 26.06 -11.32
CA SER A 112 14.27 27.08 -10.46
C SER A 112 13.29 27.76 -9.51
N LYS A 113 12.00 27.84 -9.87
CA LYS A 113 10.94 28.36 -8.99
C LYS A 113 10.51 27.31 -7.97
N VAL A 114 10.36 26.05 -8.40
CA VAL A 114 10.04 24.93 -7.51
C VAL A 114 11.13 24.75 -6.46
N GLN A 115 12.40 24.66 -6.90
CA GLN A 115 13.59 24.52 -6.04
C GLN A 115 13.63 25.56 -4.91
N ARG A 116 13.38 26.84 -5.23
CA ARG A 116 13.41 27.94 -4.25
C ARG A 116 12.25 27.90 -3.26
N ALA A 117 11.18 27.18 -3.58
CA ALA A 117 9.98 27.09 -2.76
C ALA A 117 9.91 25.77 -1.97
N LEU A 118 10.89 24.87 -2.11
CA LEU A 118 10.91 23.61 -1.38
C LEU A 118 11.05 23.86 0.13
N TYR A 119 10.24 23.16 0.90
CA TYR A 119 10.35 23.05 2.35
C TYR A 119 9.96 21.64 2.79
N CYS A 120 10.34 21.24 4.01
CA CYS A 120 9.95 19.95 4.56
C CYS A 120 8.49 20.02 5.01
N LEU A 121 7.64 19.13 4.49
CA LEU A 121 6.21 19.05 4.83
C LEU A 121 5.94 18.08 5.98
N PHE A 122 6.61 16.94 5.95
CA PHE A 122 6.42 15.85 6.90
C PHE A 122 7.63 14.92 6.88
N GLU A 123 7.74 14.11 7.92
CA GLU A 123 8.78 13.11 8.08
C GLU A 123 8.18 11.70 8.19
N THR A 124 8.98 10.70 7.84
CA THR A 124 8.70 9.31 8.18
C THR A 124 9.91 8.68 8.86
N ASN A 125 9.71 8.27 10.11
CA ASN A 125 10.77 7.81 11.01
C ASN A 125 10.42 6.42 11.51
N PHE A 126 11.17 5.40 11.12
CA PHE A 126 10.83 4.00 11.42
C PHE A 126 12.05 3.08 11.48
N GLU A 127 11.91 1.99 12.24
CA GLU A 127 12.80 0.83 12.17
C GLU A 127 12.34 -0.07 11.02
N ARG A 128 13.29 -0.48 10.18
CA ARG A 128 13.09 -1.46 9.11
C ARG A 128 13.86 -2.73 9.45
N LYS A 129 13.14 -3.83 9.67
CA LYS A 129 13.73 -5.19 9.68
C LYS A 129 13.66 -5.78 8.28
N ILE A 130 14.72 -6.47 7.87
CA ILE A 130 14.91 -6.88 6.47
C ILE A 130 15.18 -8.38 6.41
N TRP A 131 14.54 -9.07 5.48
CA TRP A 131 14.86 -10.43 5.07
C TRP A 131 14.99 -10.50 3.55
N ILE A 132 15.85 -11.40 3.07
CA ILE A 132 15.92 -11.74 1.65
C ILE A 132 15.30 -13.12 1.47
N ALA A 133 14.19 -13.19 0.74
CA ALA A 133 13.54 -14.44 0.37
C ALA A 133 14.03 -14.89 -1.01
N LYS A 134 14.38 -16.18 -1.14
CA LYS A 134 14.68 -16.82 -2.42
C LYS A 134 13.59 -17.84 -2.75
N GLN A 135 12.82 -17.57 -3.80
CA GLN A 135 11.75 -18.45 -4.27
C GLN A 135 11.97 -18.80 -5.74
N GLY A 136 12.43 -20.02 -6.02
CA GLY A 136 12.81 -20.43 -7.38
C GLY A 136 13.91 -19.53 -7.93
N SER A 137 13.66 -18.86 -9.06
CA SER A 137 14.54 -17.86 -9.69
C SER A 137 14.35 -16.44 -9.16
N SER A 138 13.38 -16.21 -8.29
CA SER A 138 13.03 -14.89 -7.77
C SER A 138 13.75 -14.56 -6.47
N GLN A 139 14.13 -13.29 -6.33
CA GLN A 139 14.68 -12.73 -5.11
C GLN A 139 13.80 -11.57 -4.65
N ILE A 140 13.34 -11.63 -3.41
CA ILE A 140 12.41 -10.66 -2.83
C ILE A 140 13.03 -10.11 -1.56
N GLU A 141 13.11 -8.78 -1.44
CA GLU A 141 13.37 -8.12 -0.17
C GLU A 141 12.06 -7.99 0.60
N VAL A 142 12.01 -8.53 1.81
CA VAL A 142 10.90 -8.39 2.74
C VAL A 142 11.29 -7.37 3.79
N ALA A 143 10.65 -6.21 3.78
CA ALA A 143 10.89 -5.11 4.71
C ALA A 143 9.70 -4.92 5.65
N LEU A 144 9.93 -5.16 6.95
CA LEU A 144 8.95 -4.90 8.00
C LEU A 144 9.27 -3.54 8.65
N ASP A 145 8.38 -2.58 8.43
CA ASP A 145 8.53 -1.21 8.92
C ASP A 145 7.62 -0.93 10.11
N LYS A 146 8.20 -0.39 11.19
CA LYS A 146 7.47 0.10 12.37
C LYS A 146 8.01 1.45 12.83
N GLY A 147 7.12 2.43 12.96
CA GLY A 147 7.46 3.77 13.43
C GLY A 147 6.32 4.74 13.23
N ASP A 148 6.63 5.96 12.78
CA ASP A 148 5.66 7.06 12.68
C ASP A 148 5.83 7.89 11.41
N ILE A 149 4.71 8.44 10.96
CA ILE A 149 4.62 9.57 10.03
C ILE A 149 4.31 10.80 10.88
N ILE A 150 5.08 11.87 10.68
CA ILE A 150 5.04 13.08 11.51
C ILE A 150 4.82 14.28 10.59
N ALA A 151 3.74 15.03 10.80
CA ALA A 151 3.48 16.28 10.09
C ALA A 151 3.13 17.37 11.11
N SER A 152 4.08 18.29 11.34
CA SER A 152 4.00 19.28 12.42
C SER A 152 3.80 18.60 13.80
N ASP A 153 2.67 18.84 14.46
CA ASP A 153 2.27 18.27 15.76
C ASP A 153 1.46 16.97 15.63
N LYS A 154 1.15 16.53 14.41
CA LYS A 154 0.34 15.34 14.15
C LYS A 154 1.23 14.13 13.92
N HIS A 155 0.81 13.02 14.51
CA HIS A 155 1.47 11.72 14.40
C HIS A 155 0.50 10.67 13.87
N GLN A 156 1.01 9.79 13.02
CA GLN A 156 0.30 8.59 12.57
C GLN A 156 1.24 7.40 12.63
N ALA A 157 0.82 6.33 13.31
CA ALA A 157 1.58 5.09 13.36
C ALA A 157 1.80 4.52 11.95
N LEU A 158 3.02 4.04 11.72
CA LEU A 158 3.46 3.38 10.51
C LEU A 158 3.73 1.92 10.84
N CYS A 159 2.88 1.03 10.30
CA CYS A 159 3.01 -0.43 10.40
C CYS A 159 2.73 -1.02 9.02
N GLU A 160 3.79 -1.36 8.29
CA GLU A 160 3.66 -1.93 6.94
C GLU A 160 4.74 -2.97 6.66
N LEU A 161 4.37 -3.94 5.84
CA LEU A 161 5.24 -4.97 5.30
C LEU A 161 5.32 -4.74 3.79
N GLU A 162 6.52 -4.49 3.29
CA GLU A 162 6.82 -4.31 1.87
C GLU A 162 7.55 -5.56 1.35
N LEU A 163 7.06 -6.13 0.25
CA LEU A 163 7.72 -7.21 -0.49
C LEU A 163 8.18 -6.62 -1.82
N GLU A 164 9.47 -6.37 -1.96
CA GLU A 164 10.06 -5.77 -3.16
C GLU A 164 10.76 -6.83 -4.03
N LEU A 165 10.40 -6.90 -5.30
CA LEU A 165 10.99 -7.82 -6.26
C LEU A 165 12.34 -7.27 -6.75
N GLN A 166 13.44 -7.87 -6.28
CA GLN A 166 14.78 -7.52 -6.73
C GLN A 166 15.09 -8.14 -8.10
N SER A 167 14.62 -9.37 -8.33
CA SER A 167 14.71 -10.08 -9.61
C SER A 167 13.71 -11.22 -9.69
N GLY A 168 13.32 -11.63 -10.90
CA GLY A 168 12.44 -12.79 -11.14
C GLY A 168 11.00 -12.39 -11.46
N GLU A 169 10.04 -13.22 -11.04
CA GLU A 169 8.64 -13.13 -11.43
C GLU A 169 7.78 -12.45 -10.37
N GLN A 170 6.90 -11.54 -10.79
CA GLN A 170 6.00 -10.79 -9.90
C GLN A 170 5.04 -11.69 -9.09
N ASP A 171 4.69 -12.86 -9.61
CA ASP A 171 3.79 -13.79 -8.92
C ASP A 171 4.41 -14.35 -7.63
N SER A 172 5.74 -14.35 -7.55
CA SER A 172 6.48 -14.72 -6.34
C SER A 172 6.16 -13.78 -5.17
N LEU A 173 5.84 -12.51 -5.45
CA LEU A 173 5.40 -11.56 -4.41
C LEU A 173 4.07 -12.00 -3.80
N LEU A 174 3.10 -12.40 -4.63
CA LEU A 174 1.79 -12.85 -4.17
C LEU A 174 1.87 -14.19 -3.45
N HIS A 175 2.70 -15.11 -3.92
CA HIS A 175 2.94 -16.38 -3.24
C HIS A 175 3.49 -16.18 -1.83
N LEU A 176 4.56 -15.38 -1.69
CA LEU A 176 5.14 -15.09 -0.38
C LEU A 176 4.17 -14.31 0.53
N ALA A 177 3.45 -13.32 -0.01
CA ALA A 177 2.43 -12.61 0.76
C ALA A 177 1.31 -13.54 1.25
N THR A 178 0.91 -14.50 0.43
CA THR A 178 -0.11 -15.51 0.80
C THR A 178 0.39 -16.42 1.92
N GLU A 179 1.64 -16.87 1.87
CA GLU A 179 2.27 -17.68 2.92
C GLU A 179 2.34 -16.91 4.26
N ILE A 180 2.65 -15.62 4.22
CA ILE A 180 2.65 -14.75 5.41
C ILE A 180 1.22 -14.56 5.94
N ALA A 181 0.26 -14.29 5.06
CA ALA A 181 -1.15 -14.08 5.42
C ALA A 181 -1.83 -15.33 5.99
N GLN A 182 -1.25 -16.53 5.82
CA GLN A 182 -1.72 -17.75 6.49
C GLN A 182 -1.50 -17.73 8.00
N GLN A 183 -0.58 -16.90 8.50
CA GLN A 183 -0.16 -16.91 9.90
C GLN A 183 -0.38 -15.57 10.60
N VAL A 184 -0.50 -14.47 9.84
CA VAL A 184 -0.59 -13.11 10.39
C VAL A 184 -1.73 -12.34 9.73
N PRO A 185 -2.56 -11.61 10.50
CA PRO A 185 -3.51 -10.65 9.94
C PRO A 185 -2.78 -9.51 9.24
N VAL A 186 -2.80 -9.54 7.92
CA VAL A 186 -2.25 -8.50 7.04
C VAL A 186 -3.29 -8.16 5.99
N ARG A 187 -3.29 -6.95 5.44
CA ARG A 187 -4.24 -6.52 4.40
C ARG A 187 -3.51 -5.74 3.32
N LEU A 188 -4.05 -5.71 2.10
CA LEU A 188 -3.46 -4.93 1.00
C LEU A 188 -3.31 -3.46 1.41
N GLY A 189 -2.18 -2.86 1.04
CA GLY A 189 -1.82 -1.48 1.31
C GLY A 189 -1.71 -0.65 0.04
N LYS A 190 -2.75 0.14 -0.27
CA LYS A 190 -2.74 1.06 -1.42
C LYS A 190 -1.99 2.38 -1.17
N ALA A 191 -2.05 2.94 0.03
CA ALA A 191 -1.49 4.28 0.29
C ALA A 191 0.03 4.23 0.56
N SER A 192 0.82 4.92 -0.25
CA SER A 192 2.24 5.14 0.04
C SER A 192 2.45 5.94 1.32
N LYS A 193 3.65 5.82 1.91
CA LYS A 193 4.08 6.65 3.05
C LYS A 193 3.94 8.15 2.74
N ALA A 194 4.28 8.56 1.51
CA ALA A 194 4.13 9.94 1.05
C ALA A 194 2.67 10.40 1.02
N GLN A 195 1.76 9.60 0.45
CA GLN A 195 0.32 9.94 0.41
C GLN A 195 -0.26 10.09 1.82
N ARG A 196 0.11 9.19 2.75
CA ARG A 196 -0.29 9.30 4.16
C ARG A 196 0.28 10.56 4.82
N GLY A 197 1.54 10.92 4.57
CA GLY A 197 2.13 12.16 5.07
C GLY A 197 1.46 13.43 4.54
N TYR A 198 1.14 13.49 3.24
CA TYR A 198 0.38 14.61 2.68
C TYR A 198 -0.99 14.75 3.35
N ARG A 199 -1.71 13.65 3.56
CA ARG A 199 -3.01 13.66 4.27
C ARG A 199 -2.87 14.13 5.72
N LEU A 200 -1.89 13.58 6.45
CA LEU A 200 -1.65 13.93 7.85
C LEU A 200 -1.36 15.43 8.00
N GLY A 201 -0.56 15.99 7.10
CA GLY A 201 -0.25 17.43 7.05
C GLY A 201 -1.39 18.32 6.59
N GLY A 202 -2.57 17.79 6.26
CA GLY A 202 -3.70 18.57 5.71
C GLY A 202 -3.47 19.04 4.27
N ASN A 203 -2.49 18.47 3.58
CA ASN A 203 -2.06 18.81 2.22
C ASN A 203 -2.68 17.87 1.16
N SER A 204 -3.68 17.07 1.55
CA SER A 204 -4.50 16.28 0.64
C SER A 204 -5.85 16.08 1.29
N ALA A 205 -6.90 16.00 0.47
CA ALA A 205 -8.19 15.53 0.96
C ALA A 205 -8.01 14.15 1.61
N LEU A 206 -8.66 13.97 2.76
CA LEU A 206 -8.88 12.66 3.34
C LEU A 206 -9.76 11.87 2.39
N ALA A 207 -9.58 10.54 2.35
CA ALA A 207 -10.54 9.70 1.66
C ALA A 207 -11.95 9.98 2.19
N SER A 208 -12.93 9.91 1.29
CA SER A 208 -14.35 10.10 1.57
C SER A 208 -15.15 9.00 0.89
N THR A 209 -16.42 8.87 1.25
CA THR A 209 -17.32 7.94 0.55
C THR A 209 -17.58 8.34 -0.90
N GLU A 210 -17.26 9.57 -1.30
CA GLU A 210 -17.38 10.06 -2.68
C GLU A 210 -16.25 9.52 -3.58
N ASP A 211 -15.16 9.04 -2.98
CA ASP A 211 -14.06 8.39 -3.72
C ASP A 211 -14.38 6.94 -4.12
N LEU A 212 -15.50 6.39 -3.62
CA LEU A 212 -15.98 5.07 -4.03
C LEU A 212 -16.44 5.14 -5.48
N LYS A 213 -15.84 4.31 -6.32
CA LYS A 213 -16.17 4.23 -7.73
C LYS A 213 -17.51 3.49 -7.90
N PRO A 214 -18.42 3.99 -8.76
CA PRO A 214 -19.72 3.35 -8.95
C PRO A 214 -19.55 1.96 -9.55
N LEU A 215 -20.23 0.98 -8.96
CA LEU A 215 -20.28 -0.40 -9.47
C LEU A 215 -21.62 -0.60 -10.21
N PRO A 216 -21.62 -1.24 -11.40
CA PRO A 216 -22.87 -1.55 -12.11
C PRO A 216 -23.82 -2.40 -11.25
N GLU A 217 -25.11 -2.08 -11.24
CA GLU A 217 -26.10 -2.84 -10.45
C GLU A 217 -26.43 -4.21 -11.06
N SER A 218 -26.21 -4.37 -12.38
CA SER A 218 -26.57 -5.58 -13.12
C SER A 218 -25.37 -6.17 -13.83
N THR A 219 -25.26 -7.50 -13.78
CA THR A 219 -24.33 -8.29 -14.60
C THR A 219 -24.91 -8.64 -15.97
N ALA A 220 -26.21 -8.42 -16.19
CA ALA A 220 -26.86 -8.77 -17.44
C ALA A 220 -26.21 -7.99 -18.58
N SER A 221 -25.72 -8.72 -19.59
CA SER A 221 -24.98 -8.23 -20.77
C SER A 221 -23.48 -7.92 -20.61
N LEU A 222 -22.89 -8.09 -19.42
CA LEU A 222 -21.44 -7.96 -19.27
C LEU A 222 -20.72 -9.22 -19.78
N ASP A 223 -19.60 -9.01 -20.47
CA ASP A 223 -18.68 -10.09 -20.81
C ASP A 223 -17.73 -10.41 -19.64
N ALA A 224 -16.90 -11.44 -19.79
CA ALA A 224 -15.99 -11.87 -18.74
C ALA A 224 -14.94 -10.80 -18.38
N ALA A 225 -14.51 -9.97 -19.34
CA ALA A 225 -13.54 -8.92 -19.09
C ALA A 225 -14.17 -7.80 -18.25
N ALA A 226 -15.37 -7.35 -18.60
CA ALA A 226 -16.10 -6.34 -17.85
C ALA A 226 -16.43 -6.80 -16.42
N LEU A 227 -16.77 -8.09 -16.23
CA LEU A 227 -16.98 -8.66 -14.89
C LEU A 227 -15.69 -8.69 -14.06
N ALA A 228 -14.53 -8.97 -14.68
CA ALA A 228 -13.24 -8.92 -14.00
C ALA A 228 -12.84 -7.48 -13.64
N ASP A 229 -13.09 -6.53 -14.53
CA ASP A 229 -12.90 -5.09 -14.27
C ASP A 229 -13.76 -4.62 -13.09
N ASP A 230 -15.02 -5.07 -13.01
CA ASP A 230 -15.91 -4.81 -11.86
C ASP A 230 -15.32 -5.35 -10.54
N ILE A 231 -14.73 -6.55 -10.54
CA ILE A 231 -14.06 -7.11 -9.36
C ILE A 231 -12.83 -6.27 -8.99
N GLY A 232 -12.01 -5.87 -9.97
CA GLY A 232 -10.87 -4.98 -9.76
C GLY A 232 -11.29 -3.65 -9.15
N LEU A 233 -12.40 -3.10 -9.65
CA LEU A 233 -13.01 -1.87 -9.17
C LEU A 233 -13.52 -2.00 -7.72
N ALA A 234 -14.22 -3.09 -7.42
CA ALA A 234 -14.70 -3.37 -6.08
C ALA A 234 -13.56 -3.62 -5.10
N LEU A 235 -12.45 -4.22 -5.53
CA LEU A 235 -11.24 -4.35 -4.72
C LEU A 235 -10.59 -2.98 -4.43
N GLU A 236 -10.60 -2.05 -5.40
CA GLU A 236 -10.18 -0.68 -5.14
C GLU A 236 -11.09 0.03 -4.12
N ASN A 237 -12.41 -0.14 -4.23
CA ASN A 237 -13.37 0.40 -3.27
C ASN A 237 -13.18 -0.19 -1.87
N TRP A 238 -12.88 -1.49 -1.77
CA TRP A 238 -12.52 -2.14 -0.51
C TRP A 238 -11.34 -1.41 0.14
N GLN A 239 -10.28 -1.10 -0.61
CA GLN A 239 -9.12 -0.38 -0.07
C GLN A 239 -9.42 1.06 0.37
N VAL A 240 -10.38 1.74 -0.28
CA VAL A 240 -10.87 3.06 0.17
C VAL A 240 -11.65 2.92 1.47
N LEU A 241 -12.53 1.93 1.57
CA LEU A 241 -13.30 1.65 2.79
C LEU A 241 -12.39 1.27 3.96
N ASP A 242 -11.33 0.49 3.71
CA ASP A 242 -10.29 0.18 4.68
C ASP A 242 -9.64 1.45 5.25
N GLU A 243 -9.34 2.42 4.40
CA GLU A 243 -8.77 3.70 4.82
C GLU A 243 -9.77 4.50 5.67
N LEU A 244 -11.03 4.59 5.23
CA LEU A 244 -12.10 5.29 5.94
C LEU A 244 -12.35 4.70 7.33
N LEU A 245 -12.49 3.38 7.38
CA LEU A 245 -12.64 2.62 8.62
C LEU A 245 -11.43 2.84 9.55
N SER A 246 -10.22 3.00 9.00
CA SER A 246 -9.01 3.19 9.83
C SER A 246 -8.95 4.56 10.50
N ALA A 247 -9.70 5.53 9.97
CA ALA A 247 -9.72 6.91 10.45
C ALA A 247 -11.00 7.26 11.24
N VAL A 248 -12.06 6.45 11.11
CA VAL A 248 -13.35 6.74 11.75
C VAL A 248 -13.26 6.53 13.27
N THR A 249 -13.84 7.46 14.02
CA THR A 249 -13.92 7.41 15.49
C THR A 249 -15.37 7.41 15.98
N ASP A 250 -16.32 7.84 15.14
CA ASP A 250 -17.75 7.81 15.43
C ASP A 250 -18.33 6.42 15.10
N SER A 251 -18.97 5.80 16.09
CA SER A 251 -19.50 4.44 15.96
C SER A 251 -20.63 4.31 14.94
N THR A 252 -21.39 5.37 14.70
CA THR A 252 -22.50 5.36 13.74
C THR A 252 -21.96 5.39 12.32
N ALA A 253 -21.01 6.29 12.05
CA ALA A 253 -20.29 6.38 10.80
C ALA A 253 -19.51 5.10 10.51
N GLU A 254 -18.87 4.52 11.53
CA GLU A 254 -18.19 3.23 11.42
C GLU A 254 -19.16 2.12 10.97
N THR A 255 -20.32 2.01 11.62
CA THR A 255 -21.36 1.03 11.26
C THR A 255 -21.80 1.19 9.80
N GLU A 256 -21.94 2.42 9.32
CA GLU A 256 -22.31 2.70 7.93
C GLU A 256 -21.20 2.32 6.94
N LEU A 257 -19.94 2.60 7.26
CA LEU A 257 -18.79 2.18 6.44
C LEU A 257 -18.69 0.66 6.33
N TRP A 258 -18.95 -0.07 7.42
CA TRP A 258 -18.97 -1.53 7.37
C TRP A 258 -20.13 -2.08 6.53
N LYS A 259 -21.32 -1.47 6.57
CA LYS A 259 -22.43 -1.83 5.67
C LYS A 259 -22.03 -1.66 4.21
N ARG A 260 -21.36 -0.55 3.89
CA ARG A 260 -20.84 -0.30 2.53
C ARG A 260 -19.82 -1.33 2.10
N LEU A 261 -18.93 -1.74 3.01
CA LEU A 261 -17.99 -2.82 2.73
C LEU A 261 -18.70 -4.15 2.50
N LYS A 262 -19.72 -4.48 3.29
CA LYS A 262 -20.54 -5.68 3.05
C LYS A 262 -21.19 -5.64 1.67
N SER A 263 -21.85 -4.54 1.30
CA SER A 263 -22.44 -4.39 -0.04
C SER A 263 -21.39 -4.51 -1.15
N ASN A 264 -20.18 -3.99 -0.95
CA ASN A 264 -19.08 -4.14 -1.90
C ASN A 264 -18.63 -5.61 -2.04
N LEU A 265 -18.55 -6.36 -0.94
CA LEU A 265 -18.26 -7.80 -0.96
C LEU A 265 -19.37 -8.61 -1.65
N ASP A 266 -20.64 -8.24 -1.45
CA ASP A 266 -21.77 -8.89 -2.12
C ASP A 266 -21.70 -8.70 -3.64
N VAL A 267 -21.26 -7.51 -4.12
CA VAL A 267 -21.01 -7.30 -5.55
C VAL A 267 -19.91 -8.24 -6.04
N ILE A 268 -18.78 -8.35 -5.33
CA ILE A 268 -17.69 -9.25 -5.71
C ILE A 268 -18.21 -10.70 -5.78
N GLU A 269 -18.99 -11.15 -4.80
CA GLU A 269 -19.55 -12.50 -4.78
C GLU A 269 -20.43 -12.77 -6.01
N GLN A 270 -21.30 -11.82 -6.38
CA GLN A 270 -22.14 -11.92 -7.58
C GLN A 270 -21.30 -12.00 -8.87
N ARG A 271 -20.20 -11.23 -8.96
CA ARG A 271 -19.30 -11.26 -10.12
C ARG A 271 -18.52 -12.56 -10.22
N LEU A 272 -18.01 -13.07 -9.09
CA LEU A 272 -17.34 -14.37 -9.02
C LEU A 272 -18.27 -15.50 -9.47
N GLU A 273 -19.56 -15.43 -9.11
CA GLU A 273 -20.57 -16.39 -9.56
C GLU A 273 -20.84 -16.27 -11.07
N ALA A 274 -21.03 -15.06 -11.59
CA ALA A 274 -21.24 -14.83 -13.02
C ALA A 274 -20.05 -15.29 -13.89
N LEU A 275 -18.83 -15.12 -13.38
CA LEU A 275 -17.59 -15.59 -14.03
C LEU A 275 -17.32 -17.09 -13.85
N ASN A 276 -18.08 -17.77 -12.99
CA ASN A 276 -17.80 -19.14 -12.56
C ASN A 276 -16.36 -19.32 -12.01
N TRP A 277 -15.82 -18.33 -11.32
CA TRP A 277 -14.49 -18.36 -10.69
C TRP A 277 -14.50 -19.16 -9.38
N GLN A 278 -14.68 -20.49 -9.51
CA GLN A 278 -14.83 -21.40 -8.36
C GLN A 278 -13.61 -21.43 -7.45
N ALA A 279 -12.40 -21.21 -7.98
CA ALA A 279 -11.16 -21.22 -7.19
C ALA A 279 -11.19 -20.18 -6.06
N VAL A 280 -11.68 -18.96 -6.33
CA VAL A 280 -11.82 -17.92 -5.30
C VAL A 280 -13.06 -18.16 -4.47
N LYS A 281 -14.21 -18.45 -5.12
CA LYS A 281 -15.50 -18.61 -4.42
C LYS A 281 -15.44 -19.70 -3.36
N THR A 282 -14.78 -20.83 -3.64
CA THR A 282 -14.70 -21.97 -2.73
C THR A 282 -13.48 -21.91 -1.79
N ALA A 283 -12.63 -20.88 -1.91
CA ALA A 283 -11.49 -20.73 -1.02
C ALA A 283 -11.96 -20.58 0.44
N PRO A 284 -11.35 -21.30 1.40
CA PRO A 284 -11.74 -21.21 2.81
C PRO A 284 -11.72 -19.79 3.37
N CYS A 285 -10.76 -18.97 2.94
CA CYS A 285 -10.67 -17.56 3.35
C CYS A 285 -11.90 -16.75 2.89
N TRP A 286 -12.37 -16.95 1.66
CA TRP A 286 -13.53 -16.23 1.14
C TRP A 286 -14.81 -16.62 1.88
N GLN A 287 -15.02 -17.92 2.08
CA GLN A 287 -16.19 -18.44 2.80
C GLN A 287 -16.19 -18.01 4.27
N LEU A 288 -15.03 -18.04 4.93
CA LEU A 288 -14.89 -17.54 6.30
C LEU A 288 -15.22 -16.05 6.38
N LEU A 289 -14.62 -15.23 5.52
CA LEU A 289 -14.88 -13.79 5.45
C LEU A 289 -16.38 -13.48 5.33
N LEU A 290 -17.06 -14.10 4.37
CA LEU A 290 -18.50 -13.88 4.18
C LEU A 290 -19.30 -14.34 5.40
N SER A 291 -18.94 -15.47 6.01
CA SER A 291 -19.62 -15.97 7.21
C SER A 291 -19.45 -15.03 8.40
N GLU A 292 -18.28 -14.39 8.53
CA GLU A 292 -17.96 -13.46 9.60
C GLU A 292 -18.74 -12.15 9.44
N PHE A 293 -18.85 -11.63 8.22
CA PHE A 293 -19.67 -10.47 7.89
C PHE A 293 -21.18 -10.70 8.05
N ASN A 294 -21.63 -11.94 7.90
CA ASN A 294 -23.04 -12.31 8.07
C ASN A 294 -23.42 -12.52 9.55
N ARG A 295 -22.46 -12.78 10.44
CA ARG A 295 -22.72 -12.80 11.88
C ARG A 295 -22.81 -11.37 12.41
N GLN A 296 -23.79 -11.09 13.27
CA GLN A 296 -24.00 -9.79 13.92
C GLN A 296 -22.91 -9.44 14.98
N GLY A 297 -21.65 -9.76 14.71
CA GLY A 297 -20.50 -9.40 15.54
C GLY A 297 -20.03 -7.97 15.27
N ARG A 298 -19.11 -7.47 16.11
CA ARG A 298 -18.48 -6.17 15.87
C ARG A 298 -17.65 -6.26 14.60
N LEU A 299 -18.09 -5.55 13.58
CA LEU A 299 -17.45 -5.53 12.27
C LEU A 299 -15.99 -5.02 12.38
N SER A 300 -15.64 -4.23 13.40
CA SER A 300 -14.26 -3.83 13.72
C SER A 300 -13.30 -4.97 14.08
N GLU A 301 -13.80 -6.11 14.53
CA GLU A 301 -12.94 -7.27 14.86
C GLU A 301 -12.43 -7.96 13.58
N GLN A 302 -13.03 -7.69 12.42
CA GLN A 302 -12.74 -8.34 11.14
C GLN A 302 -11.32 -8.07 10.62
N TRP A 303 -10.70 -6.94 10.96
CA TRP A 303 -9.31 -6.69 10.55
C TRP A 303 -8.29 -7.60 11.22
N HIS A 304 -8.67 -8.28 12.29
CA HIS A 304 -7.83 -9.27 12.96
C HIS A 304 -8.03 -10.67 12.35
N SER A 305 -8.97 -10.83 11.43
CA SER A 305 -9.20 -12.09 10.73
C SER A 305 -8.14 -12.29 9.65
N LEU A 306 -7.49 -13.45 9.67
CA LEU A 306 -6.60 -13.89 8.60
C LEU A 306 -7.34 -13.93 7.25
N ALA A 307 -8.62 -14.30 7.27
CA ALA A 307 -9.46 -14.46 6.09
C ALA A 307 -9.59 -13.14 5.31
N TYR A 308 -9.59 -12.00 6.00
CA TYR A 308 -9.75 -10.67 5.41
C TYR A 308 -8.64 -10.36 4.39
N GLY A 309 -7.38 -10.48 4.81
CA GLY A 309 -6.22 -10.30 3.96
C GLY A 309 -6.06 -11.37 2.88
N GLN A 310 -6.29 -12.63 3.27
CA GLN A 310 -6.20 -13.76 2.36
C GLN A 310 -7.19 -13.64 1.20
N ALA A 311 -8.41 -13.17 1.46
CA ALA A 311 -9.41 -12.91 0.43
C ALA A 311 -8.97 -11.79 -0.53
N GLN A 312 -8.41 -10.69 -0.02
CA GLN A 312 -7.86 -9.63 -0.87
C GLN A 312 -6.75 -10.17 -1.78
N LEU A 313 -5.80 -10.95 -1.23
CA LEU A 313 -4.71 -11.54 -2.01
C LEU A 313 -5.21 -12.56 -3.04
N ALA A 314 -6.20 -13.38 -2.69
CA ALA A 314 -6.82 -14.34 -3.62
C ALA A 314 -7.47 -13.64 -4.81
N LEU A 315 -8.17 -12.51 -4.59
CA LEU A 315 -8.74 -11.70 -5.67
C LEU A 315 -7.65 -11.10 -6.57
N VAL A 316 -6.57 -10.55 -5.99
CA VAL A 316 -5.45 -10.03 -6.78
C VAL A 316 -4.81 -11.13 -7.62
N SER A 317 -4.63 -12.33 -7.07
CA SER A 317 -4.10 -13.47 -7.81
C SER A 317 -5.04 -13.90 -8.94
N ALA A 318 -6.35 -13.91 -8.72
CA ALA A 318 -7.32 -14.31 -9.72
C ALA A 318 -7.44 -13.32 -10.88
N LEU A 319 -7.42 -12.01 -10.59
CA LEU A 319 -7.47 -10.95 -11.60
C LEU A 319 -6.26 -10.90 -12.54
N ARG A 320 -5.19 -11.64 -12.23
CA ARG A 320 -3.96 -11.70 -13.02
C ARG A 320 -3.84 -12.95 -13.90
N ASN A 321 -4.70 -13.94 -13.69
CA ASN A 321 -4.76 -15.20 -14.43
C ASN A 321 -5.86 -15.19 -15.49
#